data_AF-A0A9X3HK92-F1
#
_entry.id   AF-A0A9X3HK92-F1
#
_cell.length_a   1.000
_cell.length_b   1.000
_cell.length_c   1.000
_cell.angle_alpha   90.00
_cell.angle_beta   90.00
_cell.angle_gamma   90.00
#
_symmetry.space_group_name_H-M   'P 1'
#
loop_
_entity.id
_entity.type
_entity.pdbx_description
1 polymer ?
#
loop_
_entity_poly.entity_id
_entity_poly.type
_entity_poly.pdbx_seq_one_letter_code
_entity_poly.pdbx_strand_id
1 'polypeptide(L)'
;LLKEIEVQLLANGKEVQSAKLNEANSWKHTFKDLPKYDDNGKEIVYTVKETKVEGYESKIEGNAKDGFVITNKEIPKKPKLAKTGIGTSTSIYSGILAISGGIMVFLKKRNQKKNTSI
;
A
#
# COMPACT_ATOMS: atom_id res chain seq x y z
N LEU A 1 -1.81 3.95 -13.54
CA LEU A 1 -0.53 3.82 -12.80
C LEU A 1 -0.35 5.07 -11.96
N LEU A 2 -0.07 4.88 -10.68
CA LEU A 2 0.15 5.97 -9.72
C LEU A 2 1.44 6.72 -10.07
N LYS A 3 1.40 8.06 -9.95
CA LYS A 3 2.59 8.90 -10.13
C LYS A 3 3.37 9.07 -8.84
N GLU A 4 2.66 9.10 -7.72
CA GLU A 4 3.19 9.26 -6.38
C GLU A 4 2.19 8.68 -5.36
N ILE A 5 2.70 8.25 -4.21
CA ILE A 5 1.92 7.94 -3.01
C ILE A 5 2.55 8.63 -1.80
N GLU A 6 1.77 8.80 -0.74
CA GLU A 6 2.25 9.31 0.54
C GLU A 6 2.15 8.22 1.61
N VAL A 7 3.24 8.04 2.35
CA VAL A 7 3.39 7.04 3.41
C VAL A 7 3.70 7.74 4.72
N GLN A 8 2.91 7.44 5.74
CA GLN A 8 3.03 7.95 7.10
C GLN A 8 3.71 6.90 7.98
N LEU A 9 4.72 7.29 8.74
CA LEU A 9 5.29 6.50 9.82
C LEU A 9 4.55 6.81 11.12
N LEU A 10 4.09 5.78 11.81
CA LEU A 10 3.44 5.90 13.11
C LEU A 10 4.32 5.28 14.21
N ALA A 11 4.50 6.03 15.30
CA ALA A 11 5.06 5.55 16.56
C ALA A 11 3.90 5.35 17.56
N ASN A 12 3.71 4.12 18.05
CA ASN A 12 2.62 3.79 18.96
C ASN A 12 1.23 4.24 18.44
N GLY A 13 1.03 4.15 17.12
CA GLY A 13 -0.23 4.54 16.46
C GLY A 13 -0.39 6.04 16.17
N LYS A 14 0.58 6.89 16.55
CA LYS A 14 0.60 8.32 16.23
C LYS A 14 1.58 8.63 15.12
N GLU A 15 1.15 9.41 14.12
CA GLU A 15 2.02 9.86 13.04
C GLU A 15 3.18 10.71 13.58
N VAL A 16 4.40 10.42 13.11
CA VAL A 16 5.63 11.12 13.51
C VAL A 16 6.44 11.64 12.33
N GLN A 17 6.35 11.00 11.16
CA GLN A 17 7.01 11.42 9.92
C GLN A 17 6.16 10.99 8.72
N SER A 18 6.36 11.62 7.57
CA SER A 18 5.77 11.20 6.29
C SER A 18 6.77 11.28 5.15
N ALA A 19 6.53 10.51 4.10
CA ALA A 19 7.37 10.47 2.91
C ALA A 19 6.55 10.26 1.64
N LYS A 20 6.98 10.92 0.56
CA LYS A 20 6.43 10.73 -0.77
C LYS A 20 7.26 9.71 -1.55
N LEU A 21 6.62 8.71 -2.12
CA LEU A 21 7.25 7.68 -2.94
C LEU A 21 6.80 7.84 -4.39
N ASN A 22 7.75 7.85 -5.31
CA ASN A 22 7.51 8.03 -6.74
C ASN A 22 8.65 7.41 -7.58
N GLU A 23 8.57 7.50 -8.91
CA GLU A 23 9.59 6.92 -9.78
C GLU A 23 11.00 7.52 -9.55
N ALA A 24 11.11 8.80 -9.18
CA ALA A 24 12.39 9.47 -8.99
C ALA A 24 13.19 8.90 -7.81
N ASN A 25 12.51 8.45 -6.75
CA ASN A 25 13.14 7.75 -5.63
C ASN A 25 13.01 6.22 -5.73
N SER A 26 12.67 5.70 -6.92
CA SER A 26 12.46 4.27 -7.14
C SER A 26 11.47 3.64 -6.17
N TRP A 27 10.47 4.43 -5.71
CA TRP A 27 9.46 4.03 -4.75
C TRP A 27 10.05 3.54 -3.41
N LYS A 28 11.17 4.11 -2.97
CA LYS A 28 11.87 3.72 -1.75
C LYS A 28 12.12 4.93 -0.86
N HIS A 29 12.06 4.69 0.44
CA HIS A 29 12.41 5.66 1.47
C HIS A 29 12.93 4.96 2.72
N THR A 30 13.69 5.69 3.54
CA THR A 30 14.21 5.20 4.83
C THR A 30 14.04 6.30 5.86
N PHE A 31 13.19 6.06 6.85
CA PHE A 31 13.06 6.92 8.02
C PHE A 31 14.28 6.72 8.92
N LYS A 32 14.91 7.82 9.36
CA LYS A 32 16.11 7.83 10.19
C LYS A 32 15.82 8.51 11.52
N ASP A 33 16.77 8.40 12.45
CA ASP A 33 16.75 9.08 13.74
C ASP A 33 15.50 8.77 14.58
N LEU A 34 15.11 7.49 14.57
CA LEU A 34 13.95 6.98 15.27
C LEU A 34 14.35 6.50 16.68
N PRO A 35 13.78 7.07 17.76
CA PRO A 35 14.05 6.58 19.11
C PRO A 35 13.54 5.15 19.30
N LYS A 36 14.25 4.35 20.10
CA LYS A 36 13.83 2.97 20.40
C LYS A 36 12.78 2.91 21.53
N TYR A 37 12.87 3.83 22.48
CA TYR A 37 12.01 3.88 23.66
C TYR A 37 11.30 5.23 23.74
N ASP A 38 10.08 5.25 24.30
CA ASP A 38 9.35 6.47 24.61
C ASP A 38 9.85 7.14 25.90
N ASP A 39 9.27 8.28 26.24
CA ASP A 39 9.64 9.08 27.42
C ASP A 39 9.44 8.32 28.75
N ASN A 40 8.66 7.22 28.74
CA ASN A 40 8.42 6.36 29.89
C ASN A 40 9.34 5.11 29.89
N GLY A 41 10.27 5.01 28.93
CA GLY A 41 11.18 3.88 28.78
C GLY A 41 10.57 2.64 28.14
N LYS A 42 9.37 2.73 27.55
CA LYS A 42 8.72 1.60 26.86
C LYS A 42 9.13 1.55 25.40
N GLU A 43 9.35 0.35 24.85
CA GLU A 43 9.72 0.18 23.45
C GLU A 43 8.62 0.70 22.50
N ILE A 44 9.03 1.49 21.51
CA ILE A 44 8.11 2.10 20.53
C ILE A 44 7.78 1.09 19.44
N VAL A 45 6.49 0.94 19.16
CA VAL A 45 6.01 0.15 18.03
C VAL A 45 5.86 1.04 16.81
N TYR A 46 6.74 0.83 15.83
CA TYR A 46 6.68 1.50 14.54
C TYR A 46 5.84 0.74 13.53
N THR A 47 4.93 1.44 12.86
CA THR A 47 4.10 0.94 11.75
C THR A 47 4.03 1.98 10.64
N VAL A 48 3.59 1.59 9.45
CA VAL A 48 3.33 2.54 8.36
C VAL A 48 1.88 2.49 7.91
N LYS A 49 1.41 3.61 7.37
CA LYS A 49 0.10 3.75 6.74
C LYS A 49 0.26 4.49 5.43
N GLU A 50 -0.47 4.07 4.42
CA GLU A 50 -0.57 4.82 3.18
C GLU A 50 -1.79 5.75 3.21
N THR A 51 -1.62 6.97 2.69
CA THR A 51 -2.75 7.85 2.41
C THR A 51 -3.64 7.22 1.33
N LYS A 52 -4.94 7.07 1.60
CA LYS A 52 -5.88 6.42 0.70
C LYS A 52 -5.81 7.00 -0.72
N VAL A 53 -5.59 6.13 -1.70
CA VAL A 53 -5.60 6.50 -3.12
C VAL A 53 -6.87 5.99 -3.79
N GLU A 54 -7.62 6.89 -4.42
CA GLU A 54 -8.89 6.52 -5.06
C GLU A 54 -8.68 5.53 -6.21
N GLY A 55 -9.52 4.49 -6.25
CA GLY A 55 -9.45 3.45 -7.28
C GLY A 55 -8.34 2.42 -7.04
N TYR A 56 -7.66 2.47 -5.90
CA TYR A 56 -6.65 1.49 -5.51
C TYR A 56 -6.96 0.89 -4.14
N GLU A 57 -6.66 -0.39 -4.00
CA GLU A 57 -6.66 -1.12 -2.74
C GLU A 57 -5.21 -1.34 -2.29
N SER A 58 -4.92 -0.99 -1.05
CA SER A 58 -3.58 -1.04 -0.47
C SER A 58 -3.41 -2.22 0.46
N LYS A 59 -2.30 -2.94 0.33
CA LYS A 59 -1.86 -3.99 1.24
C LYS A 59 -0.48 -3.62 1.80
N ILE A 60 -0.38 -3.53 3.12
CA ILE A 60 0.87 -3.25 3.83
C ILE A 60 1.34 -4.52 4.52
N GLU A 61 2.59 -4.90 4.28
CA GLU A 61 3.23 -6.07 4.86
C GLU A 61 4.59 -5.71 5.45
N GLY A 62 5.06 -6.47 6.45
CA GLY A 62 6.36 -6.26 7.08
C GLY A 62 6.28 -5.65 8.48
N ASN A 63 7.44 -5.22 9.00
CA ASN A 63 7.59 -4.69 10.35
C ASN A 63 8.82 -3.76 10.42
N ALA A 64 9.01 -3.09 11.56
CA ALA A 64 10.09 -2.11 11.73
C ALA A 64 11.52 -2.68 11.63
N LYS A 65 11.73 -3.97 11.93
CA LYS A 65 13.05 -4.63 11.85
C LYS A 65 13.40 -4.99 10.41
N ASP A 66 12.41 -5.45 9.64
CA ASP A 66 12.59 -6.01 8.30
C ASP A 66 12.27 -5.01 7.17
N GLY A 67 11.58 -3.91 7.51
CA GLY A 67 11.01 -2.96 6.56
C GLY A 67 9.56 -3.28 6.19
N PHE A 68 8.95 -2.35 5.45
CA PHE A 68 7.56 -2.45 5.00
C PHE A 68 7.47 -2.48 3.48
N VAL A 69 6.50 -3.23 2.96
CA VAL A 69 6.13 -3.28 1.54
C VAL A 69 4.68 -2.87 1.41
N ILE A 70 4.43 -1.93 0.50
CA ILE A 70 3.10 -1.44 0.17
C ILE A 70 2.76 -1.86 -1.25
N THR A 71 1.71 -2.65 -1.41
CA THR A 71 1.20 -3.10 -2.70
C THR A 71 -0.13 -2.43 -3.00
N ASN A 72 -0.16 -1.65 -4.08
CA ASN A 72 -1.38 -1.05 -4.60
C ASN A 72 -1.96 -1.87 -5.75
N LYS A 73 -3.20 -2.31 -5.61
CA LYS A 73 -3.96 -3.00 -6.65
C LYS A 73 -5.04 -2.08 -7.19
N GLU A 74 -5.01 -1.82 -8.49
CA GLU A 74 -6.07 -1.04 -9.15
C GLU A 74 -7.38 -1.81 -9.07
N ILE A 75 -8.41 -1.17 -8.52
CA ILE A 75 -9.75 -1.73 -8.46
C ILE A 75 -10.35 -1.53 -9.86
N PRO A 76 -10.76 -2.61 -10.55
CA PRO A 76 -11.37 -2.46 -11.86
C PRO A 76 -12.60 -1.58 -11.73
N LYS A 77 -12.61 -0.46 -12.45
CA LYS A 77 -13.82 0.34 -12.62
C LYS A 77 -14.84 -0.62 -13.25
N LYS A 78 -15.90 -0.96 -12.52
CA LYS A 78 -17.01 -1.71 -13.09
C LYS A 78 -17.37 -0.99 -14.41
N PRO A 79 -17.51 -1.69 -15.55
CA PRO A 79 -18.14 -1.05 -16.70
C PRO A 79 -19.45 -0.45 -16.18
N LYS A 80 -19.78 0.77 -16.62
CA LYS A 80 -21.11 1.31 -16.37
C LYS A 80 -22.07 0.29 -16.96
N LEU A 81 -22.66 -0.56 -16.11
CA LEU A 81 -23.74 -1.45 -16.51
C LEU A 81 -24.79 -0.49 -17.06
N ALA A 82 -25.09 -0.61 -18.36
CA ALA A 82 -26.32 -0.06 -18.88
C ALA A 82 -27.42 -0.55 -17.93
N LYS A 83 -28.25 0.39 -17.45
CA LYS A 83 -29.25 0.14 -16.41
C LYS A 83 -30.29 -0.87 -16.93
N THR A 84 -30.00 -2.16 -16.86
CA THR A 84 -31.02 -3.22 -16.84
C THR A 84 -31.25 -3.55 -15.38
N GLY A 85 -32.37 -3.06 -14.86
CA GLY A 85 -32.66 -3.16 -13.43
C GLY A 85 -32.83 -4.61 -13.01
N ILE A 86 -31.91 -5.12 -12.18
CA ILE A 86 -32.17 -6.16 -11.16
C ILE A 86 -31.11 -5.95 -10.06
N GLY A 87 -31.58 -5.76 -8.82
CA GLY A 87 -30.75 -5.48 -7.66
C GLY A 87 -30.17 -6.74 -7.02
N THR A 88 -28.92 -6.66 -6.60
CA THR A 88 -28.41 -7.11 -5.29
C THR A 88 -26.99 -6.57 -5.14
N SER A 89 -26.83 -5.60 -4.24
CA SER A 89 -25.54 -5.09 -3.79
C SER A 89 -25.18 -5.80 -2.49
N THR A 90 -23.88 -5.85 -2.16
CA THR A 90 -23.30 -6.25 -0.86
C THR A 90 -22.95 -7.74 -0.74
N SER A 91 -21.64 -8.10 -0.80
CA SER A 91 -21.01 -9.18 0.04
C SER A 91 -19.56 -9.63 -0.27
N ILE A 92 -18.86 -9.24 -1.35
CA ILE A 92 -17.63 -9.98 -1.76
C ILE A 92 -16.24 -9.52 -1.25
N TYR A 93 -16.11 -8.54 -0.35
CA TYR A 93 -14.77 -8.02 0.04
C TYR A 93 -14.21 -8.47 1.41
N SER A 94 -14.80 -9.47 2.07
CA SER A 94 -14.32 -9.97 3.38
C SER A 94 -13.15 -10.98 3.33
N GLY A 95 -12.62 -11.31 2.14
CA GLY A 95 -11.84 -12.55 1.94
C GLY A 95 -10.32 -12.48 1.75
N ILE A 96 -9.65 -11.33 1.67
CA ILE A 96 -8.20 -11.29 1.36
C ILE A 96 -7.37 -10.89 2.59
N LEU A 97 -7.45 -11.72 3.63
CA LEU A 97 -6.51 -11.72 4.75
C LEU A 97 -5.41 -12.75 4.51
N ALA A 98 -4.17 -12.33 4.80
CA ALA A 98 -3.06 -13.13 5.32
C ALA A 98 -1.95 -13.66 4.38
N ILE A 99 -0.77 -13.76 5.01
CA ILE A 99 0.44 -14.56 4.72
C ILE A 99 1.44 -13.87 3.74
N SER A 100 2.35 -13.01 4.22
CA SER A 100 3.59 -13.24 5.01
C SER A 100 4.73 -13.97 4.27
N GLY A 101 5.85 -13.25 4.06
CA GLY A 101 7.20 -13.84 4.02
C GLY A 101 8.06 -13.48 2.79
N GLY A 102 9.03 -12.56 2.97
CA GLY A 102 10.21 -12.42 2.09
C GLY A 102 10.63 -10.97 1.78
N ILE A 103 11.74 -10.50 2.35
CA ILE A 103 12.31 -9.14 2.18
C ILE A 103 13.01 -9.01 0.81
N MET A 104 12.41 -8.26 -0.13
CA MET A 104 13.04 -7.66 -1.32
C MET A 104 12.03 -6.69 -2.01
N VAL A 105 12.40 -5.44 -2.28
CA VAL A 105 11.52 -4.47 -3.00
C VAL A 105 11.75 -4.59 -4.52
N PHE A 106 10.82 -5.23 -5.24
CA PHE A 106 10.83 -5.34 -6.71
C PHE A 106 9.50 -4.82 -7.29
N LEU A 107 9.53 -3.78 -8.11
CA LEU A 107 8.38 -3.36 -8.93
C LEU A 107 8.54 -3.95 -10.33
N LYS A 108 7.92 -5.12 -10.58
CA LYS A 108 7.86 -5.69 -11.94
C LYS A 108 6.71 -5.05 -12.72
N LYS A 109 7.05 -4.21 -13.71
CA LYS A 109 6.11 -3.76 -14.75
C LYS A 109 5.60 -4.98 -15.52
N ARG A 110 4.32 -5.34 -15.37
CA ARG A 110 3.67 -6.33 -16.24
C ARG A 110 3.40 -5.64 -17.58
N ASN A 111 4.33 -5.79 -18.53
CA ASN A 111 4.10 -5.38 -19.91
C ASN A 111 3.14 -6.40 -20.54
N GLN A 112 1.83 -6.15 -20.45
CA GLN A 112 0.87 -6.78 -21.35
C GLN A 112 1.22 -6.26 -22.75
N LYS A 113 2.05 -6.99 -23.49
CA LYS A 113 2.14 -6.82 -24.94
C LYS A 113 0.70 -6.86 -25.43
N LYS A 114 0.19 -5.72 -25.90
CA LYS A 114 -1.08 -5.65 -26.58
C LYS A 114 -0.97 -6.61 -27.76
N ASN A 115 -1.74 -7.69 -27.73
CA ASN A 115 -2.13 -8.39 -28.95
C ASN A 115 -2.65 -7.32 -29.90
N THR A 116 -1.89 -7.06 -30.96
CA THR A 116 -2.43 -6.47 -32.17
C THR A 116 -2.21 -7.54 -33.22
N SER A 117 -3.26 -8.34 -33.45
CA SER A 117 -3.48 -8.93 -34.76
C SER A 117 -3.62 -7.77 -35.73
N ILE A 118 -2.84 -7.82 -36.81
CA ILE A 118 -3.33 -7.50 -38.15
C ILE A 118 -2.90 -8.67 -39.02
#